data_AF-A0A2A5S855-F1
#
_entry.id   AF-A0A2A5S855-F1
#
_cell.length_a   1.000
_cell.length_b   1.000
_cell.length_c   1.000
_cell.angle_alpha   90.00
_cell.angle_beta   90.00
_cell.angle_gamma   90.00
#
_symmetry.space_group_name_H-M   'P 1'
#
loop_
_entity.id
_entity.type
_entity.pdbx_description
1 polymer ?
#
loop_
_entity_poly.entity_id
_entity_poly.type
_entity_poly.pdbx_seq_one_letter_code
_entity_poly.pdbx_strand_id
1 'polypeptide(L)'
;MFGGTKLQADAFGFDESELKNKTLQVALSNQGIYNLGFGLMIIVLAIMNAATSVFIIAMLFVILVGIYGALTVTKKILFVQALPALVTLIVLLLSL
;
A
#
# COMPACT_ATOMS: atom_id res chain seq x y z
N MET A 1 -9.61 4.66 -8.91
CA MET A 1 -8.25 4.09 -8.88
C MET A 1 -7.76 3.93 -10.31
N PHE A 2 -6.45 3.81 -10.55
CA PHE A 2 -5.94 3.50 -11.89
C PHE A 2 -6.26 2.05 -12.28
N GLY A 3 -6.42 1.77 -13.59
CA GLY A 3 -6.71 0.44 -14.13
C GLY A 3 -8.18 0.19 -14.47
N GLY A 4 -8.47 -0.89 -15.20
CA GLY A 4 -9.84 -1.25 -15.59
C GLY A 4 -10.69 -1.73 -14.40
N THR A 5 -12.02 -1.64 -14.52
CA THR A 5 -12.98 -2.00 -13.45
C THR A 5 -12.79 -3.43 -12.96
N LYS A 6 -12.62 -4.39 -13.87
CA LYS A 6 -12.37 -5.80 -13.53
C LYS A 6 -11.12 -5.99 -12.66
N LEU A 7 -10.02 -5.32 -13.01
CA LEU A 7 -8.78 -5.38 -12.25
C LEU A 7 -8.96 -4.81 -10.84
N GLN A 8 -9.72 -3.71 -10.71
CA GLN A 8 -10.03 -3.10 -9.42
C GLN A 8 -10.90 -4.03 -8.57
N ALA A 9 -11.91 -4.65 -9.18
CA ALA A 9 -12.79 -5.62 -8.53
C ALA A 9 -11.98 -6.80 -7.98
N ASP A 10 -11.14 -7.41 -8.82
CA ASP A 10 -10.28 -8.53 -8.42
C ASP A 10 -9.28 -8.16 -7.32
N ALA A 11 -8.74 -6.93 -7.36
CA ALA A 11 -7.75 -6.46 -6.39
C ALA A 11 -8.33 -6.31 -4.98
N PHE A 12 -9.56 -5.77 -4.87
CA PHE A 12 -10.20 -5.51 -3.58
C PHE A 12 -11.26 -6.55 -3.18
N GLY A 13 -11.58 -7.50 -4.06
CA GLY A 13 -12.59 -8.52 -3.79
C GLY A 13 -14.02 -8.01 -3.89
N PHE A 14 -14.28 -7.01 -4.74
CA PHE A 14 -15.63 -6.53 -5.04
C PHE A 14 -16.21 -7.28 -6.25
N ASP A 15 -17.54 -7.34 -6.34
CA ASP A 15 -18.17 -7.62 -7.63
C ASP A 15 -18.02 -6.41 -8.59
N GLU A 16 -17.88 -6.65 -9.88
CA GLU A 16 -17.74 -5.58 -10.87
C GLU A 16 -18.93 -4.61 -10.87
N SER A 17 -20.13 -5.09 -10.51
CA SER A 17 -21.33 -4.25 -10.42
C SER A 17 -21.27 -3.25 -9.27
N GLU A 18 -20.58 -3.56 -8.17
CA GLU A 18 -20.40 -2.66 -7.04
C GLU A 18 -19.57 -1.43 -7.43
N LEU A 19 -18.63 -1.61 -8.36
CA LEU A 19 -17.81 -0.51 -8.89
C LEU A 19 -18.60 0.49 -9.72
N LYS A 20 -19.88 0.25 -10.03
CA LYS A 20 -20.76 1.28 -10.61
C LYS A 20 -21.16 2.35 -9.60
N ASN A 21 -20.98 2.09 -8.30
CA ASN A 21 -21.22 3.07 -7.26
C ASN A 21 -20.17 4.20 -7.33
N LYS A 22 -20.64 5.42 -7.62
CA LYS A 22 -19.76 6.60 -7.77
C LYS A 22 -18.98 6.91 -6.49
N THR A 23 -19.60 6.77 -5.32
CA THR A 23 -18.94 7.02 -4.03
C THR A 23 -17.81 6.03 -3.79
N LEU A 24 -18.03 4.74 -4.11
CA LEU A 24 -16.98 3.72 -4.03
C LEU A 24 -15.83 4.03 -4.99
N GLN A 25 -16.11 4.41 -6.24
CA GLN A 25 -15.06 4.79 -7.18
C GLN A 25 -14.23 5.99 -6.71
N VAL A 26 -14.87 7.01 -6.12
CA VAL A 26 -14.16 8.16 -5.56
C VAL A 26 -13.27 7.73 -4.40
N ALA A 27 -13.78 6.91 -3.48
CA ALA A 27 -13.00 6.38 -2.36
C ALA A 27 -11.77 5.58 -2.84
N LEU A 28 -11.96 4.66 -3.80
CA LEU A 28 -10.86 3.87 -4.38
C LEU A 28 -9.86 4.75 -5.14
N SER A 29 -10.32 5.83 -5.76
CA SER A 29 -9.43 6.81 -6.42
C SER A 29 -8.57 7.54 -5.40
N ASN A 30 -9.15 8.01 -4.30
CA ASN A 30 -8.39 8.64 -3.21
C ASN A 30 -7.38 7.67 -2.61
N GLN A 31 -7.77 6.41 -2.36
CA GLN A 31 -6.86 5.38 -1.87
C GLN A 31 -5.66 5.18 -2.80
N GLY A 32 -5.88 5.14 -4.12
CA GLY A 32 -4.82 5.03 -5.11
C GLY A 32 -3.85 6.20 -5.09
N ILE A 33 -4.35 7.44 -4.97
CA ILE A 33 -3.51 8.65 -4.90
C ILE A 33 -2.66 8.65 -3.63
N TYR A 34 -3.23 8.34 -2.47
CA TYR A 34 -2.48 8.28 -1.21
C TYR A 34 -1.39 7.21 -1.26
N ASN A 35 -1.69 6.02 -1.76
CA ASN A 35 -0.72 4.93 -1.85
C ASN A 35 0.42 5.27 -2.83
N LEU A 36 0.10 5.85 -4.00
CA LEU A 36 1.10 6.28 -4.97
C LEU A 36 1.97 7.40 -4.39
N GLY A 37 1.36 8.42 -3.79
CA GLY A 37 2.07 9.54 -3.18
C GLY A 37 3.01 9.08 -2.06
N PHE A 38 2.56 8.14 -1.22
CA PHE A 38 3.39 7.56 -0.18
C PHE A 38 4.58 6.76 -0.74
N GLY A 39 4.36 5.97 -1.80
CA GLY A 39 5.44 5.27 -2.49
C GLY A 39 6.48 6.21 -3.11
N LEU A 40 6.01 7.28 -3.79
CA LEU A 40 6.89 8.31 -4.34
C LEU A 40 7.67 9.05 -3.25
N MET A 41 7.03 9.34 -2.10
CA MET A 41 7.70 9.95 -0.96
C MET A 41 8.85 9.08 -0.46
N ILE A 42 8.66 7.77 -0.33
CA ILE A 42 9.74 6.83 0.06
C ILE A 42 10.89 6.88 -0.96
N ILE A 43 10.60 6.88 -2.25
CA ILE A 43 11.62 6.94 -3.31
C ILE A 43 12.41 8.25 -3.23
N VAL A 44 11.72 9.39 -3.09
CA VAL A 44 12.37 10.70 -2.96
C VAL A 44 13.26 10.76 -1.72
N LEU A 45 12.75 10.29 -0.57
CA LEU A 45 13.54 10.23 0.67
C LEU A 45 14.80 9.37 0.50
N ALA A 46 14.70 8.26 -0.25
CA ALA A 46 15.84 7.40 -0.54
C ALA A 46 16.89 8.10 -1.40
N ILE A 47 16.46 8.77 -2.48
CA ILE A 47 17.35 9.56 -3.36
C ILE A 47 18.04 10.70 -2.57
N MET A 48 17.33 11.30 -1.62
CA MET A 48 17.84 12.38 -0.77
C MET A 48 18.70 11.89 0.41
N ASN A 49 18.99 10.59 0.52
CA ASN A 49 19.76 9.99 1.61
C ASN A 49 19.19 10.33 3.00
N ALA A 50 17.86 10.24 3.16
CA ALA A 50 17.22 10.38 4.46
C ALA A 50 17.78 9.35 5.47
N ALA A 51 17.71 9.68 6.77
CA ALA A 51 18.21 8.79 7.81
C ALA A 51 17.51 7.42 7.78
N THR A 52 18.26 6.34 8.02
CA THR A 52 17.73 4.96 8.03
C THR A 52 16.52 4.79 8.96
N SER A 53 16.50 5.52 10.08
CA SER A 53 15.38 5.55 11.03
C SER A 53 14.05 5.96 10.40
N VAL A 54 14.06 6.86 9.41
CA VAL A 54 12.85 7.29 8.68
C VAL A 54 12.26 6.12 7.89
N PHE A 55 13.10 5.34 7.20
CA PHE A 55 12.64 4.15 6.47
C PHE A 55 12.15 3.05 7.40
N ILE A 56 12.81 2.84 8.54
CA ILE A 56 12.35 1.87 9.55
C ILE A 56 10.95 2.24 10.03
N ILE A 57 10.72 3.50 10.42
CA ILE A 57 9.40 3.98 10.86
C ILE A 57 8.36 3.85 9.72
N ALA A 58 8.73 4.22 8.50
CA ALA A 58 7.85 4.08 7.35
C ALA A 58 7.47 2.62 7.08
N MET A 59 8.41 1.68 7.15
CA MET A 59 8.13 0.25 6.95
C MET A 59 7.26 -0.32 8.06
N LEU A 60 7.51 0.04 9.33
CA LEU A 60 6.63 -0.34 10.44
C LEU A 60 5.20 0.15 10.23
N PHE A 61 5.05 1.41 9.80
CA PHE A 61 3.74 1.95 9.45
C PHE A 61 3.05 1.15 8.33
N VAL A 62 3.75 0.86 7.23
CA VAL A 62 3.20 0.07 6.11
C VAL A 62 2.80 -1.34 6.56
N ILE A 63 3.60 -1.98 7.41
CA ILE A 63 3.28 -3.31 7.96
C ILE A 63 1.98 -3.24 8.78
N LEU A 64 1.85 -2.28 9.70
CA LEU A 64 0.65 -2.14 10.54
C LEU A 64 -0.60 -1.86 9.71
N VAL A 65 -0.52 -0.93 8.75
CA VAL A 65 -1.62 -0.62 7.83
C VAL A 65 -1.95 -1.82 6.95
N GLY A 66 -0.95 -2.54 6.46
CA GLY A 66 -1.13 -3.73 5.64
C GLY A 66 -1.81 -4.87 6.40
N ILE A 67 -1.46 -5.09 7.67
CA ILE A 67 -2.13 -6.05 8.55
C ILE A 67 -3.60 -5.65 8.75
N TYR A 68 -3.87 -4.38 9.09
CA TYR A 68 -5.23 -3.89 9.26
C TYR A 68 -6.06 -4.04 7.98
N GLY A 69 -5.51 -3.64 6.83
CA GLY A 69 -6.14 -3.80 5.52
C GLY A 69 -6.41 -5.26 5.16
N ALA A 70 -5.54 -6.18 5.56
CA ALA A 70 -5.75 -7.61 5.35
C ALA A 70 -6.89 -8.20 6.17
N LEU A 71 -7.09 -7.69 7.39
CA LEU A 71 -8.17 -8.11 8.29
C LEU A 71 -9.53 -7.52 7.86
N THR A 72 -9.52 -6.35 7.23
CA THR A 72 -10.74 -5.57 6.97
C THR A 72 -11.19 -5.54 5.51
N VAL A 73 -10.28 -5.67 4.54
CA VAL A 73 -10.56 -5.56 3.11
C VAL A 73 -10.26 -6.87 2.39
N THR A 74 -9.00 -7.30 2.34
CA THR A 74 -8.63 -8.53 1.63
C THR A 74 -7.27 -9.07 2.06
N LYS A 75 -7.18 -10.40 2.25
CA LYS A 75 -5.93 -11.08 2.62
C LYS A 75 -4.79 -10.85 1.62
N LYS A 76 -5.10 -10.47 0.36
CA LYS A 76 -4.10 -10.14 -0.65
C LYS A 76 -3.15 -9.01 -0.19
N ILE A 77 -3.64 -8.08 0.63
CA ILE A 77 -2.86 -6.95 1.16
C ILE A 77 -1.65 -7.41 1.98
N LEU A 78 -1.72 -8.57 2.66
CA LEU A 78 -0.54 -9.13 3.34
C LEU A 78 0.61 -9.37 2.36
N PHE A 79 0.31 -9.92 1.19
CA PHE A 79 1.33 -10.32 0.21
C PHE A 79 1.82 -9.15 -0.65
N VAL A 80 0.94 -8.19 -0.98
CA VAL A 80 1.31 -7.07 -1.86
C VAL A 80 1.81 -5.84 -1.11
N GLN A 81 1.57 -5.72 0.20
CA GLN A 81 1.94 -4.55 0.99
C GLN A 81 2.73 -4.90 2.26
N ALA A 82 2.18 -5.73 3.16
CA ALA A 82 2.82 -6.00 4.45
C ALA A 82 4.13 -6.80 4.30
N LEU A 83 4.12 -7.85 3.47
CA LEU A 83 5.27 -8.73 3.26
C LEU A 83 6.45 -8.00 2.59
N PRO A 84 6.29 -7.23 1.50
CA PRO A 84 7.38 -6.44 0.94
C PRO A 84 7.98 -5.45 1.94
N ALA A 85 7.13 -4.78 2.74
CA ALA A 85 7.58 -3.87 3.77
C ALA A 85 8.36 -4.57 4.90
N LEU A 86 7.92 -5.77 5.31
CA LEU A 86 8.63 -6.61 6.28
C LEU A 86 10.00 -7.05 5.76
N VAL A 87 10.06 -7.53 4.52
CA VAL A 87 11.33 -7.91 3.88
C VAL A 87 12.28 -6.70 3.84
N THR A 88 11.77 -5.54 3.45
CA THR A 88 12.55 -4.29 3.40
C THR A 88 13.06 -3.91 4.78
N LEU A 89 12.22 -3.99 5.81
CA LEU A 89 12.60 -3.71 7.20
C LEU A 89 13.72 -4.66 7.67
N ILE A 90 13.60 -5.96 7.41
CA ILE A 90 14.64 -6.94 7.77
C ILE A 90 15.96 -6.59 7.09
N VAL A 91 15.94 -6.30 5.78
CA VAL A 91 17.16 -5.92 5.04
C VAL A 91 17.79 -4.65 5.61
N LEU A 92 16.99 -3.62 5.92
CA LEU A 92 17.47 -2.39 6.53
C LEU A 92 18.14 -2.65 7.88
N LEU A 93 17.52 -3.45 8.75
CA LEU A 93 18.06 -3.77 10.06
C LEU A 93 19.37 -4.57 9.99
N LEU A 94 19.51 -5.44 8.99
CA LEU A 94 20.76 -6.18 8.74
C LEU A 94 21.87 -5.31 8.13
N SER A 95 21.52 -4.13 7.60
CA SER A 95 22.47 -3.18 7.00
C SER A 95 22.97 -2.08 7.94
N LEU A 96 22.45 -2.05 9.18
CA LEU A 96 22.92 -1.16 10.25
C LEU A 96 24.26 -1.64 10.82
#